data_AF-A0ABD3X260-F1
#
_entry.id   AF-A0ABD3X260-F1
#
_cell.length_a   1.000
_cell.length_b   1.000
_cell.length_c   1.000
_cell.angle_alpha   90.00
_cell.angle_beta   90.00
_cell.angle_gamma   90.00
#
_symmetry.space_group_name_H-M   'P 1'
#
loop_
_entity.id
_entity.type
_entity.pdbx_description
1 polymer ?
#
loop_
_entity_poly.entity_id
_entity_poly.type
_entity_poly.pdbx_seq_one_letter_code
_entity_poly.pdbx_strand_id
1 'polypeptide(L)'
;PMMLVVTLLLPMPLAMLILGVKYLDECPREPKLPIYLLVGGIFGTIKVTLLLCTQLQRIRGDDGDEIRDDGDPFTMGKVVNIGLSLFLSVWFALGNYWLFKTGKPNYLPPLHEPRNWCDRTVHVFTFWHVIVCYILISAIFLLGFVFVCCFACLKLVGENEKG
;
A
#
# COMPACT_ATOMS: atom_id res chain seq x y z
N PRO A 1 -12.99 -6.34 12.13
CA PRO A 1 -11.58 -5.87 12.14
C PRO A 1 -11.04 -5.50 10.75
N MET A 2 -11.15 -6.37 9.74
CA MET A 2 -10.61 -6.13 8.39
C MET A 2 -11.25 -4.91 7.69
N MET A 3 -12.59 -4.72 7.78
CA MET A 3 -13.26 -3.53 7.21
C MET A 3 -12.80 -2.22 7.85
N LEU A 4 -12.62 -2.17 9.17
CA LEU A 4 -12.14 -0.97 9.86
C LEU A 4 -10.74 -0.57 9.38
N VAL A 5 -9.86 -1.56 9.20
CA VAL A 5 -8.51 -1.35 8.67
C VAL A 5 -8.56 -0.82 7.23
N VAL A 6 -9.44 -1.36 6.38
CA VAL A 6 -9.60 -0.89 4.99
C VAL A 6 -10.13 0.54 4.93
N THR A 7 -11.13 0.90 5.74
CA THR A 7 -11.66 2.27 5.81
C THR A 7 -10.62 3.26 6.33
N LEU A 8 -9.80 2.86 7.30
CA LEU A 8 -8.68 3.67 7.81
C LEU A 8 -7.54 3.84 6.79
N LEU A 9 -7.36 2.87 5.89
CA LEU A 9 -6.31 2.89 4.87
C LEU A 9 -6.71 3.62 3.59
N LEU A 10 -7.99 3.96 3.39
CA LEU A 10 -8.51 4.62 2.18
C LEU A 10 -8.11 6.10 2.00
N PRO A 11 -7.97 6.92 3.06
CA PRO A 11 -7.54 8.32 2.95
C PRO A 11 -6.09 8.46 2.47
N MET A 12 -5.23 7.49 2.82
CA MET A 12 -3.81 7.44 2.46
C MET A 12 -3.56 7.46 0.93
N PRO A 13 -4.08 6.50 0.13
CA PRO A 13 -3.90 6.48 -1.32
C PRO A 13 -4.59 7.66 -2.02
N LEU A 14 -5.69 8.17 -1.45
CA LEU A 14 -6.35 9.39 -1.94
C LEU A 14 -5.47 10.62 -1.77
N ALA A 15 -4.84 10.79 -0.61
CA ALA A 15 -3.89 11.87 -0.37
C ALA A 15 -2.66 11.76 -1.31
N MET A 16 -2.14 10.56 -1.54
CA MET A 16 -1.08 10.31 -2.53
C MET A 16 -1.48 10.73 -3.94
N LEU A 17 -2.71 10.41 -4.35
CA LEU A 17 -3.22 10.74 -5.68
C LEU A 17 -3.41 12.26 -5.85
N ILE A 18 -4.03 12.93 -4.86
CA ILE A 18 -4.24 14.38 -4.89
C ILE A 18 -2.91 15.13 -4.91
N LEU A 19 -1.96 14.74 -4.05
CA LEU A 19 -0.64 15.37 -4.02
C LEU A 19 0.17 15.05 -5.28
N GLY A 20 0.06 13.83 -5.80
CA GLY A 20 0.71 13.43 -7.06
C GLY A 20 0.25 14.27 -8.25
N VAL A 21 -1.05 14.52 -8.38
CA VAL A 21 -1.62 15.35 -9.47
C VAL A 21 -1.32 16.83 -9.25
N LYS A 22 -1.55 17.34 -8.03
CA LYS A 22 -1.41 18.78 -7.74
C LYS A 22 0.04 19.27 -7.89
N TYR A 23 1.01 18.47 -7.49
CA TYR A 23 2.43 18.84 -7.54
C TYR A 23 3.14 18.33 -8.80
N LEU A 24 2.41 17.77 -9.77
CA LEU A 24 2.97 17.36 -11.06
C LEU A 24 3.42 18.57 -11.90
N ASP A 25 2.66 19.66 -11.84
CA ASP A 25 2.89 20.87 -12.66
C ASP A 25 3.81 21.91 -11.99
N GLU A 26 3.93 21.90 -10.65
CA GLU A 26 4.68 22.92 -9.90
C GLU A 26 6.12 22.50 -9.50
N CYS A 27 6.53 21.23 -9.66
CA CYS A 27 7.88 20.74 -9.28
C CYS A 27 8.75 20.28 -10.48
N PRO A 28 9.47 21.20 -11.16
CA PRO A 28 10.32 20.85 -12.30
C PRO A 28 11.66 20.16 -11.94
N ARG A 29 11.94 19.98 -10.64
CA ARG A 29 13.24 19.51 -10.15
C ARG A 29 13.46 18.02 -10.36
N GLU A 30 12.47 17.19 -10.00
CA GLU A 30 12.59 15.74 -9.99
C GLU A 30 11.20 15.10 -10.25
N PRO A 31 10.74 14.99 -11.52
CA PRO A 31 9.39 14.52 -11.87
C PRO A 31 9.10 13.08 -11.41
N LYS A 32 10.14 12.30 -11.14
CA LYS A 32 10.03 10.91 -10.68
C LYS A 32 9.39 10.74 -9.30
N LEU A 33 9.44 11.73 -8.41
CA LEU A 33 8.84 11.63 -7.06
C LEU A 33 7.30 11.86 -7.08
N PRO A 34 6.76 12.88 -7.77
CA PRO A 34 5.32 12.99 -8.01
C PRO A 34 4.76 11.80 -8.79
N ILE A 35 5.48 11.32 -9.82
CA ILE A 35 5.09 10.12 -10.59
C ILE A 35 5.06 8.88 -9.69
N TYR A 36 6.02 8.75 -8.78
CA TYR A 36 6.02 7.70 -7.75
C TYR A 36 4.73 7.68 -6.92
N LEU A 37 4.35 8.85 -6.38
CA LEU A 37 3.14 9.02 -5.57
C LEU A 37 1.87 8.77 -6.38
N LEU A 38 1.82 9.25 -7.63
CA LEU A 38 0.67 9.10 -8.51
C LEU A 38 0.42 7.63 -8.86
N VAL A 39 1.45 6.94 -9.37
CA VAL A 39 1.36 5.53 -9.76
C VAL A 39 1.07 4.66 -8.54
N GLY A 40 1.77 4.89 -7.42
CA GLY A 40 1.52 4.18 -6.16
C GLY A 40 0.09 4.38 -5.65
N GLY A 41 -0.45 5.60 -5.75
CA GLY A 41 -1.82 5.94 -5.37
C GLY A 41 -2.88 5.26 -6.25
N ILE A 42 -2.70 5.22 -7.57
CA ILE A 42 -3.63 4.57 -8.50
C ILE A 42 -3.67 3.06 -8.25
N PHE A 43 -2.50 2.40 -8.26
CA PHE A 43 -2.44 0.95 -8.05
C PHE A 43 -2.87 0.56 -6.63
N GLY A 44 -2.58 1.40 -5.63
CA GLY A 44 -3.06 1.22 -4.26
C GLY A 44 -4.59 1.34 -4.16
N THR A 45 -5.18 2.34 -4.82
CA THR A 45 -6.64 2.51 -4.84
C THR A 45 -7.32 1.34 -5.54
N ILE A 46 -6.81 0.90 -6.70
CA ILE A 46 -7.32 -0.29 -7.41
C ILE A 46 -7.30 -1.51 -6.48
N LYS A 47 -6.18 -1.75 -5.78
CA LYS A 47 -6.08 -2.87 -4.84
C LYS A 47 -7.10 -2.78 -3.71
N VAL A 48 -7.28 -1.60 -3.12
CA VAL A 48 -8.28 -1.36 -2.07
C VAL A 48 -9.70 -1.59 -2.58
N THR A 49 -10.02 -1.12 -3.79
CA THR A 49 -11.33 -1.36 -4.43
C THR A 49 -11.56 -2.84 -4.69
N LEU A 50 -10.57 -3.57 -5.21
CA LEU A 50 -10.68 -5.02 -5.42
C LEU A 50 -10.90 -5.78 -4.10
N LEU A 51 -10.21 -5.38 -3.03
CA LEU A 51 -10.44 -5.92 -1.69
C LEU A 51 -11.86 -5.63 -1.21
N LEU A 52 -12.39 -4.43 -1.41
CA LEU A 52 -13.77 -4.10 -1.05
C LEU A 52 -14.78 -4.90 -1.88
N CYS A 53 -14.60 -5.01 -3.20
CA CYS A 53 -15.48 -5.77 -4.08
C CYS A 53 -15.54 -7.26 -3.70
N THR A 54 -14.38 -7.89 -3.45
CA THR A 54 -14.32 -9.30 -3.03
C THR A 54 -14.95 -9.54 -1.67
N GLN A 55 -14.85 -8.59 -0.75
CA GLN A 55 -15.50 -8.69 0.57
C GLN A 55 -17.02 -8.48 0.46
N LEU A 56 -17.49 -7.53 -0.35
CA LEU A 56 -18.92 -7.34 -0.60
C LEU A 56 -19.54 -8.57 -1.29
N GLN A 57 -18.83 -9.18 -2.23
CA GLN A 57 -19.24 -10.45 -2.84
C GLN A 57 -19.34 -11.58 -1.81
N ARG A 58 -18.40 -11.67 -0.86
CA ARG A 58 -18.49 -12.65 0.25
C ARG A 58 -19.69 -12.41 1.16
N ILE A 59 -20.01 -11.15 1.46
CA ILE A 59 -21.17 -10.80 2.29
C ILE A 59 -22.49 -11.10 1.55
N ARG A 60 -22.51 -10.93 0.22
CA ARG A 60 -23.71 -11.10 -0.61
C ARG A 60 -23.92 -12.54 -1.10
N GLY A 61 -22.86 -13.36 -1.14
CA GLY A 61 -22.89 -14.73 -1.64
C GLY A 61 -23.36 -15.79 -0.62
N ASP A 62 -23.88 -15.38 0.54
CA ASP A 62 -24.55 -16.29 1.50
C ASP A 62 -26.02 -16.55 1.11
N ASP A 63 -26.59 -15.73 0.22
CA ASP A 63 -27.97 -15.86 -0.28
C ASP A 63 -27.98 -16.18 -1.79
N GLY A 64 -27.80 -17.46 -2.14
CA GLY A 64 -28.27 -18.06 -3.41
C GLY A 64 -27.57 -17.66 -4.72
N ASP A 65 -26.80 -18.59 -5.30
CA ASP A 65 -27.25 -19.41 -6.44
C ASP A 65 -26.04 -20.01 -7.19
N GLU A 66 -26.20 -21.26 -7.61
CA GLU A 66 -25.23 -21.98 -8.43
C GLU A 66 -25.23 -21.40 -9.85
N ILE A 67 -24.21 -20.62 -10.19
CA ILE A 67 -23.83 -20.45 -11.61
C ILE A 67 -22.38 -20.91 -11.76
N ARG A 68 -22.26 -22.14 -12.27
CA ARG A 68 -21.04 -22.63 -12.93
C ARG A 68 -20.82 -21.78 -14.17
N ASP A 69 -19.86 -20.87 -14.11
CA ASP A 69 -19.23 -20.27 -15.29
C ASP A 69 -17.83 -20.86 -15.42
N ASP A 70 -17.62 -21.65 -16.48
CA ASP A 70 -16.39 -22.38 -16.84
C ASP A 70 -15.27 -21.43 -17.28
N GLY A 71 -14.85 -20.54 -16.37
CA GLY A 71 -13.78 -19.57 -16.58
C GLY A 71 -13.39 -18.87 -15.29
N ASP A 72 -12.86 -19.62 -14.31
CA ASP A 72 -12.50 -19.18 -12.94
C ASP A 72 -12.33 -17.65 -12.73
N PRO A 73 -13.40 -16.92 -12.36
CA PRO A 73 -13.32 -15.50 -12.02
C PRO A 73 -12.44 -15.28 -10.78
N PHE A 74 -12.39 -16.30 -9.91
CA PHE A 74 -11.54 -16.33 -8.73
C PHE A 74 -10.05 -16.46 -9.07
N THR A 75 -9.68 -17.12 -10.17
CA THR A 75 -8.28 -17.24 -10.60
C THR A 75 -7.78 -15.91 -11.16
N MET A 76 -8.57 -15.24 -12.01
CA MET A 76 -8.18 -13.94 -12.57
C MET A 76 -8.06 -12.87 -11.47
N GLY A 77 -9.04 -12.78 -10.55
CA GLY A 77 -8.97 -11.84 -9.42
C GLY A 77 -7.76 -12.10 -8.50
N LYS A 78 -7.41 -13.36 -8.28
CA LYS A 78 -6.24 -13.75 -7.48
C LYS A 78 -4.93 -13.42 -8.18
N VAL A 79 -4.82 -13.70 -9.49
CA VAL A 79 -3.64 -13.36 -10.32
C VAL A 79 -3.43 -11.85 -10.38
N VAL A 80 -4.50 -11.08 -10.58
CA VAL A 80 -4.45 -9.60 -10.57
C VAL A 80 -4.01 -9.09 -9.20
N ASN A 81 -4.56 -9.64 -8.10
CA ASN A 81 -4.17 -9.21 -6.75
C ASN A 81 -2.70 -9.55 -6.42
N ILE A 82 -2.20 -10.71 -6.86
CA ILE A 82 -0.79 -11.10 -6.72
C ILE A 82 0.09 -10.16 -7.55
N GLY A 83 -0.25 -9.94 -8.82
CA GLY A 83 0.48 -9.05 -9.71
C GLY A 83 0.55 -7.62 -9.19
N LEU A 84 -0.58 -7.07 -8.73
CA LEU A 84 -0.63 -5.76 -8.06
C LEU A 84 0.26 -5.74 -6.83
N SER A 85 0.17 -6.75 -5.97
CA SER A 85 0.97 -6.80 -4.73
C SER A 85 2.48 -6.82 -5.01
N LEU A 86 2.92 -7.58 -6.00
CA LEU A 86 4.33 -7.59 -6.43
C LEU A 86 4.75 -6.25 -7.01
N PHE A 87 3.93 -5.68 -7.89
CA PHE A 87 4.19 -4.37 -8.47
C PHE A 87 4.32 -3.29 -7.38
N LEU A 88 3.37 -3.21 -6.44
CA LEU A 88 3.41 -2.25 -5.33
C LEU A 88 4.64 -2.46 -4.44
N SER A 89 5.08 -3.70 -4.23
CA SER A 89 6.28 -4.01 -3.43
C SER A 89 7.56 -3.49 -4.11
N VAL A 90 7.73 -3.78 -5.40
CA VAL A 90 8.88 -3.28 -6.19
C VAL A 90 8.83 -1.76 -6.28
N TRP A 91 7.64 -1.20 -6.50
CA TRP A 91 7.43 0.24 -6.53
C TRP A 91 7.85 0.86 -5.20
N PHE A 92 7.39 0.31 -4.07
CA PHE A 92 7.75 0.79 -2.73
C PHE A 92 9.27 0.85 -2.53
N ALA A 93 10.01 -0.18 -2.94
CA ALA A 93 11.48 -0.17 -2.87
C ALA A 93 12.10 0.95 -3.72
N LEU A 94 11.56 1.18 -4.92
CA LEU A 94 11.99 2.25 -5.82
C LEU A 94 11.72 3.64 -5.22
N GLY A 95 10.58 3.81 -4.55
CA GLY A 95 10.23 5.02 -3.81
C GLY A 95 11.19 5.32 -2.67
N ASN A 96 11.56 4.30 -1.89
CA ASN A 96 12.58 4.42 -0.85
C ASN A 96 13.91 4.88 -1.45
N TYR A 97 14.35 4.24 -2.53
CA TYR A 97 15.58 4.64 -3.22
C TYR A 97 15.53 6.10 -3.69
N TRP A 98 14.44 6.54 -4.30
CA TRP A 98 14.30 7.93 -4.75
C TRP A 98 14.24 8.93 -3.59
N LEU A 99 13.60 8.57 -2.48
CA LEU A 99 13.54 9.39 -1.27
C LEU A 99 14.94 9.61 -0.67
N PHE A 100 15.73 8.54 -0.53
CA PHE A 100 17.10 8.65 -0.01
C PHE A 100 18.05 9.35 -0.97
N LYS A 101 17.89 9.12 -2.28
CA LYS A 101 18.71 9.77 -3.32
C LYS A 101 18.51 11.28 -3.37
N THR A 102 17.32 11.78 -3.04
CA THR A 102 17.02 13.21 -3.10
C THR A 102 17.51 14.01 -1.89
N GLY A 103 17.83 13.37 -0.76
CA GLY A 103 18.65 13.88 0.35
C GLY A 103 18.28 15.24 0.96
N LYS A 104 18.49 16.34 0.22
CA LYS A 104 18.09 17.72 0.55
C LYS A 104 17.69 18.48 -0.73
N PRO A 105 16.39 18.68 -1.03
CA PRO A 105 16.01 19.61 -2.09
C PRO A 105 16.34 21.05 -1.67
N ASN A 106 16.82 21.89 -2.59
CA ASN A 106 16.88 23.34 -2.35
C ASN A 106 15.44 23.91 -2.34
N TYR A 107 15.07 24.54 -1.22
CA TYR A 107 13.73 25.07 -0.98
C TYR A 107 13.50 26.46 -1.60
N LEU A 108 14.56 27.11 -2.10
CA LEU A 108 14.50 28.38 -2.82
C LEU A 108 14.84 28.16 -4.30
N PRO A 109 14.20 28.88 -5.23
CA PRO A 109 14.58 28.87 -6.64
C PRO A 109 15.99 29.47 -6.80
N PRO A 110 17.00 28.69 -7.21
CA PRO A 110 18.31 29.26 -7.48
C PRO A 110 18.26 30.07 -8.78
N LEU A 111 18.83 31.29 -8.78
CA LEU A 111 18.84 32.20 -9.93
C LEU A 111 19.45 31.57 -11.21
N HIS A 112 20.34 30.58 -11.05
CA HIS A 112 21.03 29.92 -12.15
C HIS A 112 20.26 28.71 -12.72
N GLU A 113 19.26 28.18 -11.98
CA GLU A 113 18.48 27.00 -12.38
C GLU A 113 17.02 27.11 -11.89
N PRO A 114 16.14 27.83 -12.61
CA PRO A 114 14.75 28.05 -12.20
C PRO A 114 13.90 26.77 -12.14
N ARG A 115 14.40 25.64 -12.68
CA ARG A 115 13.76 24.32 -12.57
C ARG A 115 14.15 23.54 -11.33
N ASN A 116 15.12 24.00 -10.55
CA ASN A 116 15.70 23.25 -9.45
C ASN A 116 15.07 23.73 -8.12
N TRP A 117 13.75 23.61 -7.98
CA TRP A 117 12.99 23.87 -6.74
C TRP A 117 11.83 22.86 -6.63
N CYS A 118 11.53 22.40 -5.41
CA CYS A 118 10.35 21.59 -5.18
C CYS A 118 9.78 21.85 -3.77
N ASP A 119 8.45 21.84 -3.67
CA ASP A 119 7.72 22.14 -2.44
C ASP A 119 8.08 21.12 -1.35
N ARG A 120 8.39 21.63 -0.16
CA ARG A 120 8.72 20.86 1.04
C ARG A 120 7.63 19.84 1.38
N THR A 121 6.38 20.15 1.02
CA THR A 121 5.19 19.33 1.32
C THR A 121 5.30 17.92 0.73
N VAL A 122 5.72 17.77 -0.52
CA VAL A 122 5.79 16.46 -1.21
C VAL A 122 6.85 15.56 -0.59
N HIS A 123 8.02 16.12 -0.28
CA HIS A 123 9.11 15.37 0.32
C HIS A 123 8.77 14.89 1.74
N VAL A 124 8.23 15.80 2.57
CA VAL A 124 7.78 15.48 3.93
C VAL A 124 6.66 14.44 3.91
N PHE A 125 5.68 14.59 3.02
CA PHE A 125 4.60 13.61 2.88
C PHE A 125 5.11 12.22 2.48
N THR A 126 6.00 12.15 1.47
CA THR A 126 6.58 10.87 1.03
C THR A 126 7.36 10.18 2.15
N PHE A 127 8.13 10.96 2.93
CA PHE A 127 8.88 10.47 4.07
C PHE A 127 7.96 9.89 5.15
N TRP A 128 6.94 10.63 5.57
CA TRP A 128 5.96 10.17 6.55
C TRP A 128 5.19 8.95 6.06
N HIS A 129 4.80 8.94 4.79
CA HIS A 129 4.13 7.79 4.19
C HIS A 129 4.98 6.52 4.28
N VAL A 130 6.26 6.59 3.88
CA VAL A 130 7.19 5.45 3.98
C VAL A 130 7.32 4.98 5.43
N ILE A 131 7.48 5.89 6.39
CA ILE A 131 7.55 5.55 7.82
C ILE A 131 6.30 4.80 8.28
N VAL A 132 5.10 5.30 7.95
CA VAL A 132 3.84 4.65 8.32
C VAL A 132 3.77 3.23 7.74
N CYS A 133 4.16 3.03 6.47
CA CYS A 133 4.22 1.70 5.88
C CYS A 133 5.15 0.76 6.65
N TYR A 134 6.34 1.22 7.05
CA TYR A 134 7.27 0.40 7.84
C TYR A 134 6.71 0.03 9.22
N ILE A 135 6.07 0.98 9.90
CA ILE A 135 5.42 0.73 11.20
C ILE A 135 4.33 -0.33 11.06
N LEU A 136 3.48 -0.22 10.03
CA LEU A 136 2.41 -1.19 9.78
C LEU A 136 2.95 -2.59 9.46
N ILE A 137 3.98 -2.69 8.61
CA ILE A 137 4.61 -3.98 8.29
C ILE A 137 5.20 -4.62 9.56
N SER A 138 5.94 -3.84 10.36
CA SER A 138 6.52 -4.30 11.61
C SER A 138 5.47 -4.79 12.60
N ALA A 139 4.38 -4.04 12.77
CA ALA A 139 3.27 -4.43 13.65
C ALA A 139 2.60 -5.74 13.19
N ILE A 140 2.38 -5.93 11.88
CA ILE A 140 1.82 -7.17 11.34
C ILE A 140 2.76 -8.36 11.60
N PHE A 141 4.07 -8.17 11.40
CA PHE A 141 5.06 -9.20 11.69
C PHE A 141 5.08 -9.60 13.18
N LEU A 142 5.04 -8.62 14.09
CA LEU A 142 5.00 -8.88 15.53
C LEU A 142 3.73 -9.61 15.95
N LEU A 143 2.56 -9.17 15.46
CA LEU A 143 1.27 -9.82 15.74
C LEU A 143 1.24 -11.25 15.19
N GLY A 144 1.77 -11.46 13.98
CA GLY A 144 1.89 -12.79 13.38
C GLY A 144 2.82 -13.72 14.18
N PHE A 145 3.97 -13.21 14.62
CA PHE A 145 4.91 -13.96 15.44
C PHE A 145 4.28 -14.38 16.78
N VAL A 146 3.64 -13.45 17.50
CA VAL A 146 2.94 -13.75 18.75
C VAL A 146 1.85 -14.79 18.53
N PHE A 147 1.06 -14.68 17.45
CA PHE A 147 0.01 -15.63 17.14
C PHE A 147 0.56 -17.04 16.88
N VAL A 148 1.65 -17.17 16.11
CA VAL A 148 2.31 -18.45 15.84
C VAL A 148 2.89 -19.05 17.13
N CYS A 149 3.54 -18.25 17.96
CA CYS A 149 4.08 -18.70 19.25
C CYS A 149 2.97 -19.18 20.19
N CYS A 150 1.87 -18.42 20.32
CA CYS A 150 0.72 -18.84 21.12
C CYS A 150 0.10 -20.14 20.60
N PHE A 151 -0.07 -20.27 19.28
CA PHE A 151 -0.62 -21.49 18.68
C PHE A 151 0.29 -22.71 18.90
N ALA A 152 1.61 -22.54 18.79
CA ALA A 152 2.58 -23.59 19.09
C ALA A 152 2.53 -24.00 20.56
N CYS A 153 2.48 -23.05 21.50
CA CYS A 153 2.35 -23.34 22.94
C CYS A 153 1.06 -24.09 23.26
N LEU A 154 -0.08 -23.69 22.69
CA LEU A 154 -1.37 -24.37 22.90
C LEU A 154 -1.35 -25.81 22.34
N LYS A 155 -0.70 -26.02 21.19
CA LYS A 155 -0.53 -27.36 20.61
C LYS A 155 0.30 -28.27 21.51
N LEU A 156 1.39 -27.77 22.08
CA LEU A 156 2.26 -28.54 22.99
C LEU A 156 1.56 -28.89 24.32
N VAL A 157 0.75 -27.99 24.87
CA VAL A 157 -0.04 -28.27 26.09
C VAL A 157 -1.11 -29.33 25.80
N GLY A 158 -1.78 -29.25 24.65
CA GLY A 158 -2.81 -30.21 24.26
C GLY A 158 -2.31 -31.64 23.96
N GLU A 159 -1.02 -31.81 23.64
CA GLU A 159 -0.41 -33.14 23.53
C GLU A 159 -0.02 -33.72 24.89
N ASN A 160 0.33 -32.89 25.88
CA ASN A 160 0.66 -33.35 27.23
C ASN A 160 -0.54 -33.85 28.03
N GLU A 161 -1.78 -33.44 27.70
CA GLU A 161 -3.00 -33.97 28.36
C GLU A 161 -3.47 -35.32 27.82
N LYS A 162 -2.93 -35.80 26.69
CA LYS A 162 -3.39 -37.03 26.02
C LYS A 162 -2.50 -38.26 26.23
N GLY A 163 -1.36 -38.11 26.91
CA GLY A 163 -0.44 -39.20 27.28
C GLY A 163 -0.49 -39.49 28.76
#